data_AF-A0AAU7X919-F1
#
_entry.id   AF-A0AAU7X919-F1
#
_cell.length_a   1.000
_cell.length_b   1.000
_cell.length_c   1.000
_cell.angle_alpha   90.00
_cell.angle_beta   90.00
_cell.angle_gamma   90.00
#
_symmetry.space_group_name_H-M   'P 1'
#
loop_
_entity.id
_entity.type
_entity.pdbx_description
1 polymer ?
#
loop_
_entity_poly.entity_id
_entity_poly.type
_entity_poly.pdbx_seq_one_letter_code
_entity_poly.pdbx_strand_id
1 'polypeptide(L)' 'MATLPAEQVELVRQAFFGGLSHSEIAERTGLPLGTVKSRIRLAFTRLRRALEGDGAIDL' A
#
# COMPACT_ATOMS: atom_id res chain seq x y z
N MET A 1 5.71 -2.88 8.06
CA MET A 1 6.06 -3.25 6.66
C MET A 1 6.26 -4.76 6.47
N ALA A 2 6.81 -5.49 7.43
CA ALA A 2 7.06 -6.95 7.30
C ALA A 2 5.81 -7.81 7.00
N THR A 3 4.60 -7.31 7.29
CA THR A 3 3.31 -8.03 7.07
C THR A 3 2.62 -7.70 5.75
N LEU A 4 3.19 -6.82 4.93
CA LEU A 4 2.61 -6.43 3.64
C LEU A 4 3.24 -7.23 2.49
N PRO A 5 2.45 -7.61 1.46
CA PRO A 5 3.01 -8.07 0.19
C PRO A 5 3.99 -7.04 -0.39
N ALA A 6 5.06 -7.50 -1.04
CA ALA A 6 6.12 -6.64 -1.59
C ALA A 6 5.56 -5.52 -2.49
N GLU A 7 4.57 -5.84 -3.32
CA GLU A 7 3.89 -4.87 -4.19
C GLU A 7 3.18 -3.75 -3.42
N GLN A 8 2.64 -4.04 -2.23
CA GLN A 8 2.00 -3.04 -1.38
C GLN A 8 3.04 -2.21 -0.62
N VAL A 9 4.14 -2.83 -0.19
CA VAL A 9 5.27 -2.11 0.41
C VAL A 9 5.82 -1.06 -0.54
N GLU A 10 6.00 -1.42 -1.81
CA GLU A 10 6.55 -0.52 -2.82
C GLU A 10 5.62 0.67 -3.10
N LEU A 11 4.33 0.43 -3.27
CA LEU A 11 3.35 1.51 -3.47
C LEU A 11 3.26 2.45 -2.26
N VAL A 12 3.25 1.91 -1.04
CA VAL A 12 3.27 2.72 0.18
C VAL A 12 4.56 3.54 0.26
N ARG A 13 5.71 2.96 -0.15
CA ARG A 13 6.99 3.66 -0.12
C ARG A 13 7.00 4.84 -1.06
N GLN A 14 6.55 4.65 -2.30
CA GLN A 14 6.46 5.72 -3.29
C GLN A 14 5.53 6.85 -2.87
N ALA A 15 4.39 6.52 -2.25
CA ALA A 15 3.43 7.53 -1.78
C ALA A 15 3.94 8.32 -0.56
N PHE A 16 4.47 7.64 0.47
CA PHE A 16 4.76 8.28 1.76
C PHE A 16 6.20 8.78 1.88
N PHE A 17 7.17 8.04 1.35
CA PHE A 17 8.58 8.45 1.38
C PHE A 17 9.02 9.10 0.08
N GLY A 18 8.43 8.69 -1.06
CA GLY A 18 8.69 9.29 -2.36
C GLY A 18 7.88 10.56 -2.65
N GLY A 19 6.86 10.87 -1.84
CA GLY A 19 6.00 12.05 -1.99
C GLY A 19 5.14 12.04 -3.26
N LEU A 20 5.05 10.91 -3.96
CA LEU A 20 4.29 10.82 -5.20
C LEU A 20 2.79 10.73 -4.93
N SER A 21 2.02 11.45 -5.74
CA SER A 21 0.57 11.27 -5.79
C SER A 21 0.21 9.89 -6.35
N HIS A 22 -1.01 9.41 -6.07
CA HIS A 22 -1.50 8.15 -6.63
C HIS A 22 -1.53 8.14 -8.16
N SER A 23 -1.72 9.31 -8.80
CA SER A 23 -1.70 9.44 -10.27
C SER A 23 -0.29 9.29 -10.82
N GLU A 24 0.70 9.94 -10.22
CA GLU A 24 2.11 9.79 -10.62
C GLU A 24 2.61 8.35 -10.42
N ILE A 25 2.15 7.68 -9.35
CA ILE A 25 2.45 6.26 -9.14
C ILE A 25 1.79 5.40 -10.24
N ALA A 26 0.55 5.68 -10.62
CA ALA A 26 -0.13 4.96 -11.70
C ALA A 26 0.61 5.13 -13.04
N GLU A 27 1.04 6.34 -13.36
CA GLU A 27 1.83 6.64 -14.57
C GLU A 27 3.17 5.90 -14.56
N ARG A 28 3.91 5.93 -13.45
CA ARG A 28 5.22 5.27 -13.34
C ARG A 28 5.16 3.74 -13.38
N THR A 29 4.11 3.16 -12.81
CA THR A 29 3.98 1.70 -12.67
C THR A 29 3.17 1.06 -13.80
N GLY A 30 2.46 1.86 -14.61
CA GLY A 30 1.52 1.35 -15.61
C GLY A 30 0.25 0.72 -15.02
N LEU A 31 0.08 0.78 -13.70
CA LEU A 31 -1.11 0.25 -13.04
C LEU A 31 -2.29 1.23 -13.19
N PRO A 32 -3.53 0.74 -13.34
CA PRO A 32 -4.70 1.60 -13.29
C PRO A 32 -4.76 2.40 -11.97
N LEU A 33 -5.15 3.68 -12.03
CA LEU A 33 -5.26 4.54 -10.85
C LEU A 33 -6.15 3.93 -9.75
N GLY A 34 -7.23 3.25 -10.14
CA GLY A 34 -8.09 2.51 -9.20
C GLY A 34 -7.35 1.39 -8.47
N THR A 35 -6.46 0.68 -9.15
CA THR A 35 -5.62 -0.39 -8.59
C THR A 35 -4.60 0.17 -7.60
N VAL A 36 -3.96 1.30 -7.94
CA VAL A 36 -3.03 1.99 -7.02
C VAL A 36 -3.76 2.38 -5.73
N LYS A 37 -4.91 3.06 -5.85
CA LYS A 37 -5.72 3.47 -4.70
C LYS A 37 -6.16 2.28 -3.84
N SER A 38 -6.66 1.20 -4.45
CA SER A 38 -7.18 0.05 -3.71
C SER A 38 -6.07 -0.73 -2.99
N ARG A 39 -4.91 -0.89 -3.62
CA ARG A 39 -3.73 -1.55 -3.02
C ARG A 39 -3.16 -0.75 -1.86
N ILE A 40 -3.02 0.57 -2.01
CA ILE A 40 -2.55 1.45 -0.93
C ILE A 40 -3.54 1.45 0.24
N ARG A 41 -4.85 1.53 -0.03
CA ARG A 41 -5.88 1.43 1.01
C ARG A 41 -5.76 0.11 1.78
N LEU A 42 -5.64 -1.02 1.08
CA LEU A 42 -5.53 -2.33 1.71
C LEU A 42 -4.24 -2.45 2.54
N ALA A 43 -3.14 -1.87 2.05
CA ALA A 43 -1.89 -1.80 2.78
C ALA A 43 -2.05 -1.05 4.11
N PHE A 44 -2.72 0.11 4.11
CA PHE A 44 -2.99 0.87 5.34
C PHE A 44 -3.89 0.14 6.32
N THR A 45 -4.95 -0.52 5.83
CA THR A 45 -5.81 -1.34 6.69
C THR A 45 -5.01 -2.41 7.42
N ARG A 46 -4.10 -3.10 6.71
CA ARG A 46 -3.23 -4.12 7.31
C ARG A 46 -2.22 -3.54 8.30
N LEU A 47 -1.59 -2.42 7.96
CA LEU A 47 -0.66 -1.75 8.87
C LEU A 47 -1.37 -1.30 10.15
N ARG A 48 -2.58 -0.74 10.04
CA ARG A 48 -3.38 -0.35 11.21
C ARG A 48 -3.66 -1.54 12.12
N ARG A 49 -4.17 -2.65 11.58
CA ARG A 49 -4.44 -3.87 12.37
C ARG A 49 -3.19 -4.40 13.06
N ALA A 50 -2.06 -4.41 12.34
CA ALA A 50 -0.78 -4.84 12.92
C ALA A 50 -0.33 -3.94 14.09
N LEU A 51 -0.62 -2.64 14.05
CA LEU A 51 -0.33 -1.71 15.14
C LEU A 51 -1.33 -1.84 16.30
N GLU A 52 -2.57 -2.24 16.02
CA GLU A 52 -3.62 -2.49 17.03
C GLU A 52 -3.41 -3.81 17.78
N GLY A 53 -2.38 -4.60 17.43
CA GLY A 53 -2.09 -5.90 18.05
C GLY A 53 -2.99 -7.04 17.56
N ASP A 54 -3.81 -6.77 16.53
CA ASP A 54 -4.75 -7.72 15.94
C ASP A 54 -3.97 -8.60 14.94
N GLY A 55 -3.18 -9.52 15.48
CA GLY A 55 -2.25 -10.39 14.75
C GLY A 55 -2.89 -11.44 13.82
N ALA A 56 -4.21 -11.42 13.65
CA ALA A 56 -4.92 -12.33 12.76
C ALA A 56 -4.87 -11.79 11.32
N ILE A 57 -3.84 -12.24 10.58
CA ILE A 57 -3.79 -12.10 9.13
C ILE A 57 -4.63 -13.24 8.53
N ASP A 58 -5.92 -13.02 8.35
CA ASP A 58 -6.74 -13.89 7.51
C ASP A 58 -6.59 -13.46 6.04
N LEU A 59 -6.13 -14.39 5.21
CA LEU A 59 -5.99 -14.27 3.75
C LEU A 59 -7.04 -15.14 3.06
#